data_AF-A0AAU3JIU4-F1
#
_entry.id   AF-A0AAU3JIU4-F1
#
_cell.length_a   1.000
_cell.length_b   1.000
_cell.length_c   1.000
_cell.angle_alpha   90.00
_cell.angle_beta   90.00
_cell.angle_gamma   90.00
#
_symmetry.space_group_name_H-M   'P 1'
#
loop_
_entity.id
_entity.type
_entity.pdbx_description
1 polymer ?
#
loop_
_entity_poly.entity_id
_entity_poly.type
_entity_poly.pdbx_seq_one_letter_code
_entity_poly.pdbx_strand_id
1 'polypeptide(L)' 'MLHVNPKMLARLTELEADLLDRKGRAAAEGWGGEIEGIDLTLTFLRAKREETQRRAQRPAVDLGIPQPRSRARRSQE' A
#
# COMPACT_ATOMS: atom_id res chain seq x y z
N MET A 1 -10.65 -1.48 -1.72
CA MET A 1 -9.30 -2.05 -1.56
C MET A 1 -8.76 -1.61 -0.20
N LEU A 2 -8.18 -2.51 0.59
CA LEU A 2 -7.70 -2.20 1.95
C LEU A 2 -6.31 -1.52 1.92
N HIS A 3 -6.15 -0.44 2.66
CA HIS A 3 -4.90 0.31 2.82
C HIS A 3 -4.30 0.07 4.20
N VAL A 4 -2.97 -0.04 4.26
CA VAL A 4 -2.24 -0.20 5.52
C VAL A 4 -1.98 1.19 6.12
N ASN A 5 -2.07 1.29 7.45
CA ASN A 5 -1.74 2.52 8.17
C ASN A 5 -0.24 2.82 8.03
N PRO A 6 0.17 4.04 7.65
CA PRO A 6 1.58 4.46 7.59
C PRO A 6 2.43 4.13 8.83
N LYS A 7 1.85 4.12 10.03
CA LYS A 7 2.54 3.74 11.27
C LYS A 7 3.06 2.29 11.27
N MET A 8 2.58 1.44 10.36
CA MET A 8 2.96 0.03 10.24
C MET A 8 4.16 -0.21 9.33
N LEU A 9 4.78 0.83 8.73
CA LEU A 9 5.92 0.66 7.81
C LEU A 9 7.09 -0.11 8.42
N ALA A 10 7.41 0.17 9.70
CA ALA A 10 8.43 -0.57 10.44
C ALA A 10 8.07 -2.06 10.53
N ARG A 11 6.81 -2.36 10.93
CA ARG A 11 6.32 -3.74 11.03
C ARG A 11 6.32 -4.48 9.68
N LEU A 12 6.00 -3.80 8.57
CA LEU A 12 6.10 -4.40 7.24
C LEU A 12 7.55 -4.77 6.88
N THR A 13 8.53 -3.99 7.35
CA THR A 13 9.96 -4.29 7.14
C THR A 13 10.40 -5.49 7.95
N GLU A 14 9.98 -5.58 9.22
CA GLU A 14 10.22 -6.76 10.06
C GLU A 14 9.61 -8.03 9.45
N LEU A 15 8.36 -7.95 8.97
CA LEU A 15 7.70 -9.08 8.32
C LEU A 15 8.41 -9.53 7.04
N GLU A 16 9.01 -8.60 6.27
CA GLU A 16 9.83 -8.99 5.12
C GLU A 16 11.06 -9.78 5.55
N ALA A 17 11.77 -9.33 6.60
CA ALA A 17 12.93 -10.04 7.13
C ALA A 17 12.56 -11.46 7.62
N ASP A 18 11.48 -11.57 8.40
CA ASP A 18 10.98 -12.86 8.90
C ASP A 18 10.64 -13.84 7.75
N LEU A 19 10.05 -13.33 6.65
CA LEU A 19 9.73 -14.14 5.47
C LEU A 19 10.98 -14.58 4.70
N LEU A 20 12.00 -13.72 4.60
CA LEU A 20 13.28 -14.08 3.98
C LEU A 20 13.99 -15.19 4.77
N ASP A 21 13.99 -15.10 6.10
CA ASP A 21 14.55 -16.14 6.97
C ASP A 21 13.81 -17.47 6.83
N ARG A 22 12.48 -17.42 6.75
CA ARG A 22 11.64 -18.61 6.49
C ARG A 22 11.92 -19.22 5.13
N LYS A 23 12.11 -18.41 4.09
CA LYS A 23 12.50 -18.88 2.76
C LYS A 23 13.85 -19.60 2.80
N GLY A 24 14.81 -19.06 3.55
CA GLY A 24 16.12 -19.69 3.77
C GLY A 24 16.00 -21.08 4.40
N ARG A 25 15.16 -21.22 5.43
CA ARG A 25 14.87 -22.53 6.04
C ARG A 25 14.17 -23.48 5.07
N ALA A 26 13.13 -23.02 4.38
CA ALA A 26 12.41 -23.83 3.40
C ALA A 26 13.33 -24.34 2.28
N ALA A 27 14.31 -23.52 1.84
CA ALA A 27 15.32 -23.94 0.89
C ALA A 27 16.26 -25.01 1.45
N ALA A 28 16.72 -24.85 2.70
CA ALA A 28 17.56 -25.84 3.37
C ALA A 28 16.85 -27.17 3.60
N GLU A 29 15.54 -27.13 3.85
CA GLU A 29 14.70 -28.31 4.13
C GLU A 29 14.06 -28.92 2.87
N GLY A 30 14.27 -28.32 1.69
CA GLY A 30 13.73 -28.82 0.41
C GLY A 30 12.21 -28.62 0.26
N TRP A 31 11.62 -27.67 0.97
CA TRP A 31 10.19 -27.41 0.96
C TRP A 31 9.77 -26.50 -0.19
N GLY A 32 9.73 -27.06 -1.41
CA GLY A 32 9.42 -26.30 -2.63
C GLY A 32 8.11 -25.51 -2.58
N GLY A 33 7.03 -26.11 -2.07
CA GLY A 33 5.73 -25.43 -1.97
C GLY A 33 5.73 -24.25 -1.00
N GLU A 34 6.49 -24.33 0.10
CA GLU A 34 6.63 -23.22 1.05
C GLU A 34 7.40 -22.06 0.41
N ILE A 35 8.44 -22.36 -0.38
CA ILE A 35 9.22 -21.34 -1.10
C ILE A 35 8.31 -20.56 -2.07
N GLU A 36 7.50 -21.26 -2.86
CA GLU A 36 6.56 -20.63 -3.80
C GLU A 36 5.54 -19.74 -3.08
N GLY A 37 4.96 -20.24 -1.97
CA GLY A 37 4.03 -19.47 -1.16
C GLY A 37 4.66 -18.22 -0.52
N ILE A 38 5.90 -18.33 -0.03
CA ILE A 38 6.63 -17.20 0.53
C ILE A 38 6.96 -16.16 -0.56
N ASP A 39 7.37 -16.59 -1.75
CA ASP A 39 7.69 -15.66 -2.85
C ASP A 39 6.47 -14.85 -3.32
N LEU A 40 5.31 -15.50 -3.39
CA LEU A 40 4.05 -14.81 -3.68
C LEU A 40 3.72 -13.80 -2.57
N THR A 41 3.88 -14.20 -1.30
CA THR A 41 3.61 -13.34 -0.15
C THR A 41 4.55 -12.14 -0.09
N LEU A 42 5.85 -12.34 -0.36
CA LEU A 42 6.86 -11.28 -0.44
C LEU A 42 6.50 -10.26 -1.52
N THR A 43 6.02 -10.72 -2.68
CA THR A 43 5.57 -9.83 -3.77
C THR A 43 4.45 -8.91 -3.30
N PHE A 44 3.41 -9.45 -2.66
CA PHE A 44 2.31 -8.64 -2.15
C PHE A 44 2.70 -7.73 -0.99
N LEU A 45 3.56 -8.20 -0.09
CA LEU A 45 4.05 -7.41 1.03
C LEU A 45 4.84 -6.18 0.54
N ARG A 46 5.75 -6.37 -0.42
CA ARG A 46 6.55 -5.28 -1.00
C ARG A 46 5.65 -4.25 -1.67
N ALA A 47 4.68 -4.70 -2.48
CA ALA A 47 3.70 -3.82 -3.10
C ALA A 47 2.92 -3.00 -2.05
N LYS A 48 2.53 -3.62 -0.93
CA LYS A 48 1.84 -2.92 0.18
C LYS A 48 2.76 -1.95 0.91
N ARG A 49 4.03 -2.28 1.13
CA ARG A 49 5.00 -1.37 1.75
C ARG A 49 5.21 -0.14 0.89
N GLU A 50 5.44 -0.31 -0.40
CA GLU A 50 5.60 0.80 -1.34
C GLU A 50 4.34 1.67 -1.43
N GLU A 51 3.15 1.07 -1.50
CA GLU A 51 1.88 1.81 -1.48
C GLU A 51 1.78 2.65 -0.20
N THR A 52 2.07 2.05 0.95
CA THR A 52 2.02 2.70 2.27
C THR A 52 3.02 3.85 2.35
N GLN A 53 4.25 3.64 1.86
CA GLN A 53 5.30 4.66 1.86
C GLN A 53 4.92 5.85 0.98
N ARG A 54 4.42 5.60 -0.23
CA ARG A 54 3.93 6.67 -1.11
C ARG A 54 2.81 7.48 -0.47
N ARG A 55 1.89 6.82 0.24
CA ARG A 55 0.79 7.51 0.95
C ARG A 55 1.29 8.31 2.14
N ALA A 56 2.25 7.79 2.90
CA ALA A 56 2.84 8.48 4.04
C ALA A 56 3.54 9.79 3.64
N GLN A 57 4.15 9.82 2.45
CA GLN A 57 4.87 10.97 1.91
C GLN A 57 3.97 11.99 1.22
N ARG A 58 2.69 11.66 0.96
CA ARG A 58 1.79 12.53 0.21
C ARG A 58 1.15 13.55 1.16
N PRO A 59 1.44 14.86 1.02
CA PRO A 59 0.79 15.87 1.84
C PRO A 59 -0.70 15.92 1.53
N ALA A 60 -1.51 16.33 2.52
CA ALA A 60 -2.90 16.66 2.29
C ALA A 60 -2.97 17.82 1.28
N VAL A 61 -3.72 17.64 0.21
CA VAL A 61 -3.97 18.68 -0.79
C VAL A 61 -5.36 19.23 -0.55
N ASP A 62 -5.45 20.54 -0.35
CA ASP A 62 -6.75 21.23 -0.32
C ASP A 62 -7.27 21.35 -1.76
N LEU A 63 -8.37 20.66 -2.05
CA LEU A 63 -9.02 20.68 -3.35
C LEU A 63 -10.09 21.79 -3.45
N GLY A 64 -10.34 22.52 -2.36
CA GLY A 64 -11.45 23.46 -2.24
C GLY A 64 -12.81 22.77 -2.29
N ILE A 65 -13.87 23.56 -2.14
CA ILE A 65 -15.25 23.11 -2.33
C ILE A 65 -15.69 23.49 -3.75
N PRO A 66 -16.13 22.55 -4.60
CA PRO A 66 -16.66 22.87 -5.91
C PRO A 66 -17.85 23.84 -5.80
N GLN A 67 -17.71 25.03 -6.39
CA GLN A 67 -18.80 26.01 -6.45
C GLN A 67 -19.75 25.63 -7.60
N PRO A 68 -21.07 25.53 -7.34
CA PRO A 68 -22.06 25.41 -8.41
C PRO A 68 -21.92 26.60 -9.35
N ARG A 69 -21.92 26.36 -10.67
CA ARG A 69 -21.94 27.44 -11.66
C ARG A 69 -23.16 28.32 -11.37
N SER A 70 -22.94 29.60 -11.04
CA SER A 70 -24.03 30.54 -10.88
C SER A 70 -24.80 30.59 -12.20
N ARG A 71 -26.07 30.15 -12.18
CA ARG A 71 -26.95 30.32 -13.32
C ARG A 71 -27.18 31.81 -13.42
N ALA A 72 -26.48 32.46 -14.35
CA ALA A 72 -26.67 33.87 -14.65
C ALA A 72 -28.18 34.11 -14.74
N ARG A 73 -28.67 34.93 -13.81
CA ARG A 73 -30.05 35.36 -13.70
C ARG A 73 -30.40 35.92 -15.08
N ARG A 74 -31.17 35.15 -15.86
CA ARG A 74 -31.88 35.66 -17.03
C ARG A 74 -32.91 36.64 -16.46
N SER A 75 -32.43 37.85 -16.19
CA SER A 75 -33.27 39.00 -15.93
C SER A 75 -33.83 39.43 -17.27
N GLN A 76 -35.16 39.36 -17.36
CA GLN A 76 -36.01 40.39 -17.96
C GLN A 76 -35.88 40.58 -19.48
N GLU A 77 -36.89 40.09 -20.21
CA GLU A 77 -37.78 40.92 -21.05
C GLU A 77 -39.14 40.22 -21.17
#